data_AF-A0A812WP59-F1
#
_entry.id   AF-A0A812WP59-F1
#
_cell.length_a   1.000
_cell.length_b   1.000
_cell.length_c   1.000
_cell.angle_alpha   90.00
_cell.angle_beta   90.00
_cell.angle_gamma   90.00
#
_symmetry.space_group_name_H-M   'P 1'
#
loop_
_entity.id
_entity.type
_entity.pdbx_description
1 polymer ?
#
loop_
_entity_poly.entity_id
_entity_poly.type
_entity_poly.pdbx_seq_one_letter_code
_entity_poly.pdbx_strand_id
1 'polypeptide(L)'
;MQGLSCDSDCGGISWDYEFQQLTFSGGLYGALLGVGLLLSITAATSNLDSWRLRLELQCLRLNTSKFWLGLDFALAMIQSIHFCVRTYTTSLPFVGFILEAIPAFYFLCYLLPFWGFAHCEGILSGFYWMLFDRAIPDSILIGSIASLPVAEFEGKKTWFAPSWLAALHLLRSWSKILRVYKINLEMFRNQLLDILISTFFKVYLMAMMMLTFENLGDPPFFVEFSQ
;
A
#
# COMPACT_ATOMS: atom_id res chain seq x y z
N MET A 1 16.78 -7.62 -25.00
CA MET A 1 15.44 -7.98 -24.47
C MET A 1 15.43 -7.53 -23.02
N GLN A 2 14.86 -6.35 -22.73
CA GLN A 2 14.79 -5.82 -21.36
C GLN A 2 13.78 -6.67 -20.58
N GLY A 3 14.25 -7.52 -19.69
CA GLY A 3 13.39 -8.34 -18.82
C GLY A 3 12.56 -7.46 -17.89
N LEU A 4 11.41 -7.96 -17.40
CA LEU A 4 10.55 -7.26 -16.43
C LEU A 4 11.24 -6.95 -15.08
N SER A 5 12.45 -7.48 -14.88
CA SER A 5 13.20 -7.53 -13.64
C SER A 5 14.62 -7.01 -13.81
N CYS A 6 15.28 -6.74 -12.69
CA CYS A 6 16.70 -6.44 -12.65
C CYS A 6 17.43 -7.47 -11.80
N ASP A 7 18.12 -8.39 -12.47
CA ASP A 7 18.82 -9.51 -11.82
C ASP A 7 20.26 -9.12 -11.42
N SER A 8 20.89 -8.17 -12.12
CA SER A 8 22.25 -7.67 -11.88
C SER A 8 22.46 -6.25 -12.40
N ASP A 9 23.33 -5.45 -11.75
CA ASP A 9 23.65 -4.05 -12.10
C ASP A 9 22.43 -3.10 -12.10
N CYS A 10 21.62 -3.21 -11.04
CA CYS A 10 20.41 -2.41 -10.89
C CYS A 10 20.71 -0.96 -10.51
N GLY A 11 19.89 -0.06 -11.06
CA GLY A 11 19.86 1.32 -10.63
C GLY A 11 19.51 1.41 -9.15
N GLY A 12 20.25 2.24 -8.41
CA GLY A 12 19.99 2.53 -7.00
C GLY A 12 18.70 3.35 -6.80
N ILE A 13 18.52 3.83 -5.58
CA ILE A 13 17.44 4.76 -5.23
C ILE A 13 17.82 6.14 -5.79
N SER A 14 16.98 6.75 -6.61
CA SER A 14 17.17 8.11 -7.13
C SER A 14 15.84 8.84 -7.32
N TRP A 15 15.89 10.17 -7.32
CA TRP A 15 14.71 11.00 -7.55
C TRP A 15 14.07 10.77 -8.92
N ASP A 16 14.84 10.47 -9.96
CA ASP A 16 14.30 10.19 -11.30
C ASP A 16 13.37 8.97 -11.30
N TYR A 17 13.77 7.89 -10.62
CA TYR A 17 12.92 6.72 -10.44
C TYR A 17 11.72 7.04 -9.56
N GLU A 18 11.94 7.75 -8.44
CA GLU A 18 10.88 8.09 -7.50
C GLU A 18 9.79 8.96 -8.15
N PHE A 19 10.16 9.92 -9.01
CA PHE A 19 9.19 10.73 -9.75
C PHE A 19 8.33 9.90 -10.70
N GLN A 20 8.92 8.91 -11.38
CA GLN A 20 8.14 7.99 -12.21
C GLN A 20 7.15 7.20 -11.35
N GLN A 21 7.60 6.64 -10.22
CA GLN A 21 6.73 5.91 -9.29
C GLN A 21 5.59 6.78 -8.76
N LEU A 22 5.91 7.98 -8.27
CA LEU A 22 4.93 8.95 -7.78
C LEU A 22 3.94 9.37 -8.87
N THR A 23 4.37 9.45 -10.14
CA THR A 23 3.47 9.75 -11.26
C THR A 23 2.45 8.62 -11.48
N PHE A 24 2.89 7.35 -11.44
CA PHE A 24 1.99 6.20 -11.53
C PHE A 24 1.04 6.14 -10.33
N SER A 25 1.55 6.36 -9.12
CA SER A 25 0.76 6.37 -7.90
C SER A 25 -0.24 7.52 -7.86
N GLY A 26 0.16 8.71 -8.30
CA GLY A 26 -0.71 9.87 -8.47
C GLY A 26 -1.79 9.63 -9.53
N GLY A 27 -1.44 8.96 -10.64
CA GLY A 27 -2.38 8.53 -11.66
C GLY A 27 -3.43 7.55 -11.13
N LEU A 28 -3.01 6.53 -10.36
CA LEU A 28 -3.91 5.58 -9.72
C LEU A 28 -4.84 6.28 -8.71
N TYR A 29 -4.28 7.14 -7.85
CA TYR A 29 -5.06 7.93 -6.88
C TYR A 29 -6.08 8.83 -7.58
N GLY A 30 -5.65 9.55 -8.63
CA GLY A 30 -6.51 10.41 -9.44
C GLY A 30 -7.62 9.64 -10.15
N ALA A 31 -7.34 8.44 -10.65
CA ALA A 31 -8.34 7.55 -11.25
C ALA A 31 -9.37 7.08 -10.21
N LEU A 32 -8.92 6.63 -9.03
CA LEU A 32 -9.81 6.25 -7.93
C LEU A 32 -10.70 7.43 -7.48
N LEU A 33 -10.14 8.63 -7.41
CA LEU A 33 -10.90 9.83 -7.06
C LEU A 33 -11.92 10.19 -8.14
N GLY A 34 -11.50 10.25 -9.41
CA GLY A 34 -12.37 10.62 -10.52
C GLY A 34 -13.53 9.64 -10.71
N VAL A 35 -13.24 8.34 -10.72
CA VAL A 35 -14.27 7.30 -10.79
C VAL A 35 -15.15 7.32 -9.53
N GLY A 36 -14.57 7.61 -8.36
CA GLY A 36 -15.29 7.67 -7.09
C GLY A 36 -16.31 8.82 -7.07
N LEU A 37 -15.94 9.97 -7.63
CA LEU A 37 -16.86 11.11 -7.78
C LEU A 37 -18.03 10.78 -8.71
N LEU A 38 -17.75 10.13 -9.84
CA LEU A 38 -18.80 9.64 -10.73
C LEU A 38 -19.73 8.64 -10.02
N LEU A 39 -19.17 7.74 -9.20
CA LEU A 39 -19.95 6.80 -8.40
C LEU A 39 -20.82 7.53 -7.36
N SER A 40 -20.30 8.54 -6.68
CA SER A 40 -21.10 9.31 -5.71
C SER A 40 -22.22 10.13 -6.36
N ILE A 41 -21.98 10.72 -7.54
CA ILE A 41 -23.01 11.44 -8.30
C ILE A 41 -24.10 10.45 -8.76
N THR A 42 -23.70 9.32 -9.34
CA THR A 42 -24.67 8.30 -9.77
C THR A 42 -25.46 7.74 -8.59
N ALA A 43 -24.83 7.47 -7.44
CA ALA A 43 -25.50 7.04 -6.22
C ALA A 43 -26.51 8.06 -5.69
N ALA A 44 -26.26 9.36 -5.85
CA ALA A 44 -27.21 10.39 -5.46
C ALA A 44 -28.43 10.46 -6.40
N THR A 45 -28.25 10.13 -7.68
CA THR A 45 -29.31 10.21 -8.71
C THR A 45 -30.06 8.91 -8.98
N SER A 46 -29.51 7.77 -8.57
CA SER A 46 -30.03 6.44 -8.89
C SER A 46 -30.18 5.60 -7.62
N ASN A 47 -31.18 4.70 -7.60
CA ASN A 47 -31.37 3.80 -6.47
C ASN A 47 -30.31 2.68 -6.50
N LEU A 48 -29.19 2.92 -5.81
CA LEU A 48 -28.10 1.96 -5.62
C LEU A 48 -28.16 1.23 -4.26
N ASP A 49 -29.30 1.24 -3.57
CA ASP A 49 -29.42 0.68 -2.20
C ASP A 49 -29.01 -0.79 -2.14
N SER A 50 -29.42 -1.57 -3.14
CA SER A 50 -29.06 -3.00 -3.23
C SER A 50 -27.55 -3.22 -3.45
N TRP A 51 -26.88 -2.33 -4.18
CA TRP A 51 -25.45 -2.38 -4.42
C TRP A 51 -24.67 -1.94 -3.17
N ARG A 52 -25.10 -0.86 -2.53
CA ARG A 52 -24.55 -0.38 -1.26
C ARG A 52 -24.60 -1.45 -0.18
N LEU A 53 -25.74 -2.14 -0.03
CA LEU A 53 -25.89 -3.23 0.94
C LEU A 53 -24.93 -4.40 0.65
N ARG A 54 -24.72 -4.75 -0.63
CA ARG A 54 -23.75 -5.79 -1.01
C ARG A 54 -22.33 -5.39 -0.64
N LEU A 55 -21.96 -4.14 -0.89
CA LEU A 55 -20.65 -3.60 -0.52
C LEU A 55 -20.45 -3.57 1.00
N GLU A 56 -21.48 -3.19 1.76
CA GLU A 56 -21.44 -3.21 3.22
C GLU A 56 -21.21 -4.63 3.76
N LEU A 57 -21.96 -5.61 3.25
CA LEU A 57 -21.81 -7.01 3.63
C LEU A 57 -20.41 -7.55 3.26
N GLN A 58 -19.86 -7.14 2.11
CA GLN A 58 -18.49 -7.49 1.73
C GLN A 58 -17.47 -6.85 2.67
N CYS A 59 -17.59 -5.56 2.96
CA CYS A 59 -16.73 -4.85 3.92
C CYS A 59 -16.76 -5.51 5.30
N LEU A 60 -17.94 -5.89 5.78
CA LEU A 60 -18.12 -6.61 7.03
C LEU A 60 -17.40 -7.96 7.01
N ARG A 61 -17.59 -8.76 5.95
CA ARG A 61 -16.91 -10.06 5.79
C ARG A 61 -15.39 -9.91 5.75
N LEU A 62 -14.88 -8.92 5.02
CA LEU A 62 -13.45 -8.64 4.92
C LEU A 62 -12.83 -8.15 6.23
N ASN A 63 -13.61 -7.49 7.09
CA ASN A 63 -13.15 -7.00 8.39
C ASN A 63 -13.31 -8.02 9.54
N THR A 64 -14.15 -9.04 9.38
CA THR A 64 -14.48 -9.99 10.46
C THR A 64 -14.01 -11.42 10.19
N SER A 65 -13.72 -11.76 8.93
CA SER A 65 -13.22 -13.08 8.57
C SER A 65 -11.76 -13.27 8.98
N LYS A 66 -11.52 -14.27 9.83
CA LYS A 66 -10.17 -14.70 10.23
C LYS A 66 -9.30 -15.07 9.02
N PHE A 67 -9.90 -15.69 8.00
CA PHE A 67 -9.18 -16.08 6.80
C PHE A 67 -8.66 -14.86 6.03
N TRP A 68 -9.52 -13.88 5.75
CA TRP A 68 -9.13 -12.69 4.98
C TRP A 68 -8.13 -11.81 5.75
N LEU A 69 -8.30 -11.66 7.07
CA LEU A 69 -7.35 -10.94 7.90
C LEU A 69 -5.99 -11.66 8.01
N GLY A 70 -6.01 -12.98 8.15
CA GLY A 70 -4.79 -13.79 8.17
C GLY A 70 -4.05 -13.75 6.82
N LEU A 71 -4.78 -13.78 5.71
CA LEU A 71 -4.21 -13.66 4.37
C LEU A 71 -3.59 -12.28 4.14
N ASP A 72 -4.30 -11.20 4.49
CA ASP A 72 -3.78 -9.82 4.41
C ASP A 72 -2.50 -9.66 5.24
N PHE A 73 -2.50 -10.16 6.49
CA PHE A 73 -1.34 -10.15 7.35
C PHE A 73 -0.16 -10.95 6.76
N ALA A 74 -0.42 -12.15 6.23
CA ALA A 74 0.62 -13.00 5.66
C ALA A 74 1.25 -12.38 4.41
N LEU A 75 0.44 -11.86 3.49
CA LEU A 75 0.93 -11.22 2.26
C LEU A 75 1.73 -9.96 2.58
N ALA A 76 1.26 -9.12 3.50
CA ALA A 76 1.97 -7.94 3.95
C ALA A 76 3.31 -8.27 4.63
N MET A 77 3.35 -9.38 5.39
CA MET A 77 4.58 -9.87 6.03
C MET A 77 5.58 -10.35 4.98
N ILE A 78 5.14 -11.16 4.02
CA ILE A 78 5.98 -11.67 2.92
C ILE A 78 6.59 -10.49 2.15
N GLN A 79 5.77 -9.50 1.80
CA GLN A 79 6.23 -8.33 1.06
C GLN A 79 7.22 -7.49 1.87
N SER A 80 6.99 -7.31 3.17
CA SER A 80 7.90 -6.57 4.06
C SER A 80 9.25 -7.29 4.24
N ILE A 81 9.24 -8.62 4.40
CA ILE A 81 10.45 -9.44 4.48
C ILE A 81 11.20 -9.43 3.15
N HIS A 82 10.48 -9.58 2.03
CA HIS A 82 11.07 -9.53 0.70
C HIS A 82 11.75 -8.19 0.45
N PHE A 83 11.12 -7.08 0.87
CA PHE A 83 11.72 -5.75 0.77
C PHE A 83 13.07 -5.67 1.50
N CYS A 84 13.20 -6.26 2.70
CA CYS A 84 14.48 -6.32 3.41
C CYS A 84 15.54 -7.10 2.63
N VAL A 85 15.19 -8.27 2.11
CA VAL A 85 16.12 -9.10 1.33
C VAL A 85 16.58 -8.35 0.10
N ARG A 86 15.65 -7.75 -0.64
CA ARG A 86 15.91 -6.93 -1.82
C ARG A 86 16.80 -5.73 -1.51
N THR A 87 16.59 -5.07 -0.38
CA THR A 87 17.41 -3.94 0.07
C THR A 87 18.85 -4.38 0.32
N TYR A 88 19.05 -5.58 0.87
CA TYR A 88 20.38 -6.15 1.09
C TYR A 88 21.06 -6.61 -0.22
N THR A 89 20.31 -7.22 -1.14
CA THR A 89 20.86 -7.74 -2.40
C THR A 89 20.92 -6.69 -3.52
N THR A 90 20.23 -5.57 -3.38
CA THR A 90 20.08 -4.49 -4.39
C THR A 90 19.64 -5.03 -5.76
N SER A 91 18.76 -6.03 -5.75
CA SER A 91 18.30 -6.73 -6.95
C SER A 91 16.84 -7.12 -6.84
N LEU A 92 16.14 -7.10 -7.97
CA LEU A 92 14.74 -7.51 -8.06
C LEU A 92 14.61 -8.53 -9.17
N PRO A 93 14.85 -9.83 -8.88
CA PRO A 93 14.62 -10.88 -9.87
C PRO A 93 13.14 -11.02 -10.20
N PHE A 94 12.81 -11.65 -11.33
CA PHE A 94 11.41 -11.82 -11.77
C PHE A 94 10.52 -12.48 -10.71
N VAL A 95 11.03 -13.49 -10.00
CA VAL A 95 10.32 -14.12 -8.89
C VAL A 95 10.05 -13.12 -7.76
N GLY A 96 11.01 -12.24 -7.46
CA GLY A 96 10.85 -11.17 -6.48
C GLY A 96 9.79 -10.14 -6.90
N PHE A 97 9.74 -9.79 -8.18
CA PHE A 97 8.67 -8.94 -8.71
C PHE A 97 7.28 -9.59 -8.54
N ILE A 98 7.14 -10.87 -8.84
CA ILE A 98 5.87 -11.60 -8.64
C ILE A 98 5.45 -11.59 -7.16
N LEU A 99 6.42 -11.75 -6.23
CA LEU A 99 6.18 -11.72 -4.79
C LEU A 99 5.68 -10.36 -4.29
N GLU A 100 5.87 -9.26 -5.04
CA GLU A 100 5.32 -7.94 -4.72
C GLU A 100 4.03 -7.63 -5.49
N ALA A 101 3.96 -8.07 -6.75
CA ALA A 101 2.79 -7.85 -7.60
C ALA A 101 1.54 -8.59 -7.10
N ILE A 102 1.67 -9.84 -6.62
CA ILE A 102 0.54 -10.61 -6.09
C ILE A 102 -0.09 -9.95 -4.86
N PRO A 103 0.67 -9.60 -3.80
CA PRO A 103 0.14 -8.82 -2.68
C PRO A 103 -0.46 -7.48 -3.10
N ALA A 104 0.20 -6.72 -3.99
CA ALA A 104 -0.31 -5.43 -4.45
C ALA A 104 -1.67 -5.57 -5.14
N PHE A 105 -1.84 -6.58 -5.98
CA PHE A 105 -3.13 -6.88 -6.60
C PHE A 105 -4.19 -7.31 -5.58
N TYR A 106 -3.81 -8.10 -4.58
CA TYR A 106 -4.69 -8.45 -3.47
C TYR A 106 -5.12 -7.21 -2.68
N PHE A 107 -4.21 -6.30 -2.34
CA PHE A 107 -4.52 -5.06 -1.63
C PHE A 107 -5.44 -4.16 -2.45
N LEU A 108 -5.25 -4.07 -3.77
CA LEU A 108 -6.18 -3.37 -4.66
C LEU A 108 -7.59 -3.98 -4.58
N CYS A 109 -7.69 -5.31 -4.71
CA CYS A 109 -8.97 -6.01 -4.59
C CYS A 109 -9.62 -5.84 -3.20
N TYR A 110 -8.80 -5.75 -2.15
CA TYR A 110 -9.26 -5.51 -0.78
C TYR A 110 -9.71 -4.07 -0.57
N LEU A 111 -9.09 -3.11 -1.25
CA LEU A 111 -9.38 -1.68 -1.20
C LEU A 111 -10.71 -1.32 -1.87
N LEU A 112 -10.98 -1.87 -3.06
CA LEU A 112 -12.12 -1.48 -3.90
C LEU A 112 -13.50 -1.57 -3.22
N PRO A 113 -13.83 -2.60 -2.41
CA PRO A 113 -15.10 -2.65 -1.70
C PRO A 113 -15.27 -1.53 -0.68
N PHE A 114 -14.22 -1.16 0.06
CA PHE A 114 -14.27 -0.06 1.04
C PHE A 114 -14.39 1.29 0.34
N TRP A 115 -13.61 1.49 -0.72
CA TRP A 115 -13.69 2.69 -1.56
C TRP A 115 -15.10 2.86 -2.15
N GLY A 116 -15.64 1.81 -2.76
CA GLY A 116 -16.95 1.84 -3.39
C GLY A 116 -18.06 2.09 -2.36
N PHE A 117 -17.96 1.47 -1.17
CA PHE A 117 -18.91 1.69 -0.09
C PHE A 117 -18.89 3.16 0.36
N ALA A 118 -17.72 3.72 0.66
CA ALA A 118 -17.57 5.10 1.11
C ALA A 118 -18.16 6.11 0.09
N HIS A 119 -17.91 5.91 -1.20
CA HIS A 119 -18.46 6.75 -2.25
C HIS A 119 -19.98 6.59 -2.45
N CYS A 120 -20.55 5.42 -2.16
CA CYS A 120 -22.00 5.20 -2.13
C CYS A 120 -22.68 5.86 -0.92
N GLU A 121 -21.96 6.11 0.18
CA GLU A 121 -22.51 6.84 1.34
C GLU A 121 -22.59 8.36 1.10
N GLY A 122 -21.79 8.87 0.16
CA GLY A 122 -21.86 10.25 -0.31
C GLY A 122 -20.49 10.82 -0.66
N ILE A 123 -20.51 11.97 -1.36
CA ILE A 123 -19.31 12.65 -1.83
C ILE A 123 -18.34 12.97 -0.68
N LEU A 124 -18.86 13.50 0.43
CA LEU A 124 -18.03 13.87 1.59
C LEU A 124 -17.40 12.66 2.27
N SER A 125 -18.16 11.55 2.40
CA SER A 125 -17.64 10.29 2.97
C SER A 125 -16.54 9.71 2.09
N GLY A 126 -16.77 9.67 0.77
CA GLY A 126 -15.77 9.25 -0.21
C GLY A 126 -14.49 10.09 -0.17
N PHE A 127 -14.60 11.42 -0.16
CA PHE A 127 -13.42 12.30 -0.03
C PHE A 127 -12.67 12.11 1.28
N TYR A 128 -13.38 12.03 2.40
CA TYR A 128 -12.76 11.79 3.70
C TYR A 128 -11.98 10.47 3.71
N TRP A 129 -12.58 9.42 3.15
CA TRP A 129 -11.94 8.11 3.02
C TRP A 129 -10.68 8.16 2.14
N MET A 130 -10.75 8.88 1.01
CA MET A 130 -9.62 9.06 0.09
C MET A 130 -8.46 9.87 0.68
N LEU A 131 -8.73 10.83 1.57
CA LEU A 131 -7.70 11.71 2.14
C LEU A 131 -7.12 11.19 3.46
N PHE A 132 -7.92 10.55 4.30
CA PHE A 132 -7.55 10.24 5.68
C PHE A 132 -7.50 8.74 6.01
N ASP A 133 -7.94 7.85 5.10
CA ASP A 133 -7.81 6.40 5.29
C ASP A 133 -6.79 5.80 4.30
N ARG A 134 -7.14 4.73 3.59
CA ARG A 134 -6.16 3.83 2.93
C ARG A 134 -5.69 4.28 1.55
N ALA A 135 -6.42 5.19 0.91
CA ALA A 135 -6.24 5.41 -0.52
C ALA A 135 -4.84 5.94 -0.85
N ILE A 136 -4.28 6.83 -0.02
CA ILE A 136 -2.95 7.40 -0.25
C ILE A 136 -1.85 6.33 -0.15
N PRO A 137 -1.65 5.63 0.99
CA PRO A 137 -0.58 4.65 1.12
C PRO A 137 -0.74 3.48 0.14
N ASP A 138 -1.97 3.00 -0.09
CA ASP A 138 -2.22 1.89 -1.01
C ASP A 138 -1.96 2.33 -2.47
N SER A 139 -2.31 3.57 -2.85
CA SER A 139 -2.00 4.09 -4.18
C SER A 139 -0.50 4.26 -4.40
N ILE A 140 0.24 4.69 -3.38
CA ILE A 140 1.71 4.76 -3.43
C ILE A 140 2.28 3.36 -3.61
N LEU A 141 1.94 2.42 -2.72
CA LEU A 141 2.43 1.04 -2.77
C LEU A 141 2.13 0.36 -4.11
N ILE A 142 0.86 0.36 -4.53
CA ILE A 142 0.40 -0.35 -5.73
C ILE A 142 0.93 0.34 -6.99
N GLY A 143 0.87 1.68 -7.06
CA GLY A 143 1.36 2.44 -8.20
C GLY A 143 2.86 2.27 -8.43
N SER A 144 3.66 2.31 -7.36
CA SER A 144 5.10 2.10 -7.45
C SER A 144 5.44 0.69 -7.94
N ILE A 145 4.77 -0.35 -7.43
CA ILE A 145 5.01 -1.73 -7.89
C ILE A 145 4.58 -1.92 -9.35
N ALA A 146 3.46 -1.32 -9.76
CA ALA A 146 3.00 -1.36 -11.15
C ALA A 146 3.96 -0.64 -12.11
N SER A 147 4.74 0.32 -11.62
CA SER A 147 5.71 1.07 -12.43
C SER A 147 7.07 0.37 -12.56
N LEU A 148 7.44 -0.56 -11.66
CA LEU A 148 8.73 -1.29 -11.70
C LEU A 148 9.08 -1.90 -13.08
N PRO A 149 8.13 -2.47 -13.84
CA PRO A 149 8.43 -3.02 -15.17
C PRO A 149 8.88 -1.99 -16.20
N VAL A 150 8.43 -0.74 -16.06
CA VAL A 150 8.62 0.35 -17.03
C VAL A 150 9.57 1.44 -16.54
N ALA A 151 9.88 1.45 -15.23
CA ALA A 151 10.76 2.42 -14.63
C ALA A 151 12.22 2.15 -15.03
N GLU A 152 12.74 2.99 -15.90
CA GLU A 152 14.12 2.94 -16.40
C GLU A 152 14.73 4.36 -16.40
N PHE A 153 16.00 4.46 -16.02
CA PHE A 153 16.80 5.67 -16.11
C PHE A 153 18.20 5.30 -16.58
N GLU A 154 18.72 6.04 -17.57
CA GLU A 154 20.00 5.75 -18.24
C GLU A 154 20.14 4.29 -18.72
N GLY A 155 19.01 3.66 -19.09
CA GLY A 155 18.96 2.27 -19.57
C GLY A 155 19.08 1.20 -18.47
N LYS A 156 19.09 1.59 -17.20
CA LYS A 156 19.07 0.67 -16.05
C LYS A 156 17.68 0.59 -15.44
N LYS A 157 17.30 -0.63 -15.04
CA LYS A 157 16.10 -0.87 -14.23
C LYS A 157 16.39 -0.64 -12.76
N THR A 158 15.40 -0.13 -12.04
CA THR A 158 15.48 0.01 -10.58
C THR A 158 15.05 -1.27 -9.88
N TRP A 159 15.71 -1.57 -8.75
CA TRP A 159 15.23 -2.58 -7.83
C TRP A 159 14.22 -2.00 -6.82
N PHE A 160 14.16 -0.68 -6.67
CA PHE A 160 13.47 -0.03 -5.56
C PHE A 160 11.99 0.23 -5.85
N ALA A 161 11.15 -0.06 -4.87
CA ALA A 161 9.79 0.47 -4.72
C ALA A 161 9.50 0.52 -3.20
N PRO A 162 8.62 1.42 -2.72
CA PRO A 162 8.27 1.55 -1.29
C PRO A 162 7.38 0.39 -0.78
N SER A 163 7.78 -0.85 -1.05
CA SER A 163 7.07 -2.08 -0.64
C SER A 163 7.02 -2.26 0.89
N TRP A 164 7.87 -1.53 1.62
CA TRP A 164 7.80 -1.41 3.08
C TRP A 164 6.49 -0.78 3.58
N LEU A 165 5.75 -0.04 2.73
CA LEU A 165 4.41 0.47 3.06
C LEU A 165 3.41 -0.65 3.36
N ALA A 166 3.68 -1.89 2.90
CA ALA A 166 2.91 -3.07 3.29
C ALA A 166 2.85 -3.26 4.82
N ALA A 167 3.80 -2.74 5.60
CA ALA A 167 3.75 -2.80 7.06
C ALA A 167 2.54 -2.04 7.67
N LEU A 168 1.92 -1.10 6.94
CA LEU A 168 0.66 -0.48 7.36
C LEU A 168 -0.49 -1.51 7.36
N HIS A 169 -0.49 -2.46 6.42
CA HIS A 169 -1.44 -3.57 6.41
C HIS A 169 -1.20 -4.51 7.59
N LEU A 170 0.07 -4.78 7.96
CA LEU A 170 0.40 -5.56 9.16
C LEU A 170 -0.18 -4.95 10.43
N LEU A 171 0.07 -3.67 10.67
CA LEU A 171 -0.46 -2.94 11.83
C LEU A 171 -1.99 -2.99 11.87
N ARG A 172 -2.63 -2.76 10.72
CA ARG A 172 -4.08 -2.76 10.63
C ARG A 172 -4.67 -4.14 10.88
N SER A 173 -4.17 -5.16 10.19
CA SER A 173 -4.68 -6.52 10.32
C SER A 173 -4.40 -7.11 11.69
N TRP A 174 -3.27 -6.77 12.31
CA TRP A 174 -3.01 -7.09 13.72
C TRP A 174 -4.11 -6.52 14.63
N SER A 175 -4.42 -5.22 14.52
CA SER A 175 -5.47 -4.59 15.34
C SER A 175 -6.85 -5.21 15.14
N LYS A 176 -7.17 -5.67 13.92
CA LYS A 176 -8.44 -6.33 13.60
C LYS A 176 -8.48 -7.78 14.10
N ILE A 177 -7.37 -8.51 13.98
CA ILE A 177 -7.22 -9.87 14.51
C ILE A 177 -7.48 -9.85 16.02
N LEU A 178 -6.87 -8.92 16.77
CA LEU A 178 -7.11 -8.80 18.22
C LEU A 178 -8.61 -8.67 18.56
N ARG A 179 -9.35 -7.86 17.79
CA ARG A 179 -10.81 -7.69 17.97
C ARG A 179 -11.59 -8.95 17.61
N VAL A 180 -11.28 -9.58 16.47
CA VAL A 180 -12.01 -10.77 15.98
C VAL A 180 -11.82 -11.97 16.90
N TYR A 181 -10.62 -12.14 17.45
CA TYR A 181 -10.33 -13.21 18.42
C TYR A 181 -10.85 -12.89 19.83
N LYS A 182 -11.52 -11.73 20.03
CA LYS A 182 -12.00 -11.25 21.33
C LYS A 182 -10.92 -11.36 22.41
N ILE A 183 -9.68 -11.06 22.03
CA ILE A 183 -8.55 -11.14 22.95
C ILE A 183 -8.81 -10.12 24.04
N ASN A 184 -8.97 -10.60 25.29
CA ASN A 184 -9.19 -9.70 26.40
C ASN A 184 -7.89 -8.91 26.63
N LEU A 185 -7.90 -7.65 26.19
CA LEU A 185 -6.84 -6.68 26.41
C LEU A 185 -6.88 -6.13 27.84
N GLU A 186 -7.70 -6.61 28.77
CA GLU A 186 -7.54 -6.32 30.20
C GLU A 186 -6.49 -7.24 30.83
N MET A 187 -6.21 -8.39 30.21
CA MET A 187 -5.10 -9.24 30.63
C MET A 187 -3.77 -8.58 30.24
N PHE A 188 -2.96 -8.22 31.24
CA PHE A 188 -1.65 -7.58 31.07
C PHE A 188 -0.78 -8.26 30.00
N ARG A 189 -0.75 -9.60 29.96
CA ARG A 189 0.01 -10.36 28.94
C ARG A 189 -0.39 -10.01 27.51
N ASN A 190 -1.69 -9.87 27.24
CA ASN A 190 -2.19 -9.60 25.90
C ASN A 190 -1.97 -8.14 25.50
N GLN A 191 -2.09 -7.21 26.45
CA GLN A 191 -1.70 -5.81 26.23
C GLN A 191 -0.23 -5.69 25.88
N LEU A 192 0.63 -6.38 26.63
CA LEU A 192 2.07 -6.37 26.39
C LEU A 192 2.39 -6.90 24.99
N LEU A 193 1.78 -8.01 24.59
CA LEU A 193 1.95 -8.56 23.24
C LEU A 193 1.49 -7.60 22.14
N ASP A 194 0.35 -6.94 22.32
CA ASP A 194 -0.13 -5.95 21.36
C ASP A 194 0.84 -4.76 21.21
N ILE A 195 1.28 -4.21 22.35
CA ILE A 195 2.25 -3.09 22.37
C ILE A 195 3.56 -3.52 21.71
N LEU A 196 4.08 -4.70 22.03
CA LEU A 196 5.34 -5.18 21.46
C LEU A 196 5.26 -5.35 19.95
N ILE A 197 4.22 -6.03 19.44
CA ILE A 197 4.06 -6.29 18.01
C ILE A 197 3.78 -4.99 17.24
N SER A 198 2.90 -4.13 17.77
CA SER A 198 2.62 -2.82 17.18
C SER A 198 3.85 -1.91 17.16
N THR A 199 4.66 -1.93 18.22
CA THR A 199 5.91 -1.14 18.29
C THR A 199 6.92 -1.66 17.29
N PHE A 200 7.08 -2.99 17.17
CA PHE A 200 7.99 -3.59 16.20
C PHE A 200 7.70 -3.15 14.77
N PHE A 201 6.43 -3.20 14.33
CA PHE A 201 6.07 -2.77 12.97
C PHE A 201 6.23 -1.26 12.75
N LYS A 202 5.99 -0.43 13.78
CA LYS A 202 6.24 1.02 13.69
C LYS A 202 7.73 1.33 13.57
N VAL A 203 8.58 0.65 14.34
CA VAL A 203 10.04 0.80 14.25
C VAL A 203 10.53 0.37 12.86
N TYR A 204 10.03 -0.75 12.34
CA TYR A 204 10.30 -1.19 10.97
C TYR A 204 9.94 -0.12 9.94
N LEU A 205 8.71 0.42 10.01
CA LEU A 205 8.23 1.43 9.07
C LEU A 205 9.12 2.69 9.10
N MET A 206 9.44 3.18 10.30
CA MET A 206 10.29 4.37 10.48
C MET A 206 11.71 4.14 9.98
N ALA A 207 12.31 2.97 10.25
CA ALA A 207 13.64 2.63 9.79
C ALA A 207 13.72 2.57 8.26
N MET A 208 12.74 1.96 7.60
CA MET A 208 12.71 1.87 6.13
C MET A 208 12.42 3.21 5.46
N MET A 209 11.57 4.03 6.09
CA MET A 209 11.32 5.40 5.64
C MET A 209 12.60 6.25 5.73
N MET A 210 13.32 6.17 6.85
CA MET A 210 14.60 6.88 7.05
C MET A 210 15.64 6.42 6.04
N LEU A 211 15.83 5.10 5.86
CA LEU A 211 16.73 4.54 4.85
C LEU A 211 16.40 5.06 3.45
N THR A 212 15.11 5.11 3.09
CA THR A 212 14.67 5.59 1.77
C THR A 212 15.06 7.05 1.57
N PHE A 213 14.73 7.92 2.53
CA PHE A 213 15.02 9.36 2.42
C PHE A 213 16.52 9.67 2.49
N GLU A 214 17.29 8.96 3.31
CA GLU A 214 18.75 9.12 3.36
C GLU A 214 19.42 8.74 2.04
N ASN A 215 18.94 7.69 1.37
CA ASN A 215 19.46 7.31 0.06
C ASN A 215 19.00 8.23 -1.07
N LEU A 216 17.79 8.81 -0.98
CA LEU A 216 17.32 9.81 -1.94
C LEU A 216 18.07 11.14 -1.82
N GLY A 217 18.46 11.55 -0.62
CA GLY A 217 19.04 12.85 -0.36
C GLY A 217 18.07 14.01 -0.64
N ASP A 218 18.61 15.22 -0.83
CA ASP A 218 17.80 16.40 -1.12
C ASP A 218 17.18 16.32 -2.52
N PRO A 219 15.88 16.64 -2.67
CA PRO A 219 15.26 16.63 -3.97
C PRO A 219 15.82 17.74 -4.86
N PRO A 220 15.93 17.49 -6.18
CA PRO A 220 16.57 18.42 -7.11
C PRO A 220 15.89 19.79 -7.15
N PHE A 221 14.57 19.85 -6.90
CA PHE A 221 13.82 21.11 -6.85
C PHE A 221 14.14 22.01 -5.65
N PHE A 222 14.79 21.51 -4.59
CA PHE A 222 15.28 22.39 -3.50
C PHE A 222 16.68 22.94 -3.76
N VAL A 223 17.49 22.22 -4.54
CA VAL A 223 18.86 22.67 -4.88
C VAL A 223 18.81 23.95 -5.72
N GLU A 224 17.80 24.09 -6.60
CA GLU A 224 17.57 25.30 -7.40
C GLU A 224 17.20 26.55 -6.56
N PHE A 225 16.69 26.41 -5.34
CA PHE A 225 16.39 27.56 -4.46
C PHE A 225 17.56 27.97 -3.56
N SER A 226 18.68 27.23 -3.62
CA SER A 226 19.88 27.48 -2.80
C SER A 226 21.03 28.16 -3.57
N GLN A 227 20.81 28.51 -4.84
CA GLN A 227 21.70 29.32 -5.69
C GLN A 227 21.12 30.71 -5.91
#